data_AF-A0A6G4JYJ0-F1
#
_entry.id   AF-A0A6G4JYJ0-F1
#
_cell.length_a   1.000
_cell.length_b   1.000
_cell.length_c   1.000
_cell.angle_alpha   90.00
_cell.angle_beta   90.00
_cell.angle_gamma   90.00
#
_symmetry.space_group_name_H-M   'P 1'
#
loop_
_entity.id
_entity.type
_entity.pdbx_description
1 polymer ?
#
loop_
_entity_poly.entity_id
_entity_poly.type
_entity_poly.pdbx_seq_one_letter_code
_entity_poly.pdbx_strand_id
1 'polypeptide(L)'
;VYERDELPTEPVNRSAVPQGQHVHLLMARGAQELEAIFPGMLDDMARAGVPVVQNQPESIHFTAGGHLLGTGQTLESNFTAYVPTRGRLEWQIRERVLALPTVSVLRGGVAHPEFDAAAQRVTGVVLDNGETVEGDLVVD
;
A
#
# COMPACT_ATOMS: atom_id res chain seq x y z
N VAL A 1 11.64 -7.13 -8.11
CA VAL A 1 10.34 -6.53 -8.52
C VAL A 1 10.52 -5.93 -9.90
N TYR A 2 9.66 -6.26 -10.85
CA TYR A 2 9.62 -5.59 -12.15
C TYR A 2 8.58 -4.48 -12.09
N GLU A 3 8.99 -3.26 -12.39
CA GLU A 3 8.12 -2.09 -12.41
C GLU A 3 8.17 -1.46 -13.80
N ARG A 4 6.98 -1.21 -14.37
CA ARG A 4 6.86 -0.66 -15.71
C ARG A 4 7.20 0.83 -15.74
N ASP A 5 6.72 1.58 -14.75
CA ASP A 5 6.90 3.03 -14.74
C ASP A 5 8.19 3.47 -14.05
N GLU A 6 8.59 4.70 -14.32
CA GLU A 6 9.65 5.33 -13.55
C GLU A 6 9.13 5.69 -12.15
N LEU A 7 9.83 5.20 -11.12
CA LEU A 7 9.44 5.44 -9.74
C LEU A 7 9.91 6.82 -9.30
N PRO A 8 9.02 7.67 -8.76
CA PRO A 8 9.43 8.98 -8.30
C PRO A 8 10.35 8.87 -7.08
N THR A 9 11.36 9.73 -7.00
CA THR A 9 12.23 9.85 -5.82
C THR A 9 11.53 10.55 -4.66
N GLU A 10 10.35 11.11 -4.90
CA GLU A 10 9.56 11.89 -3.96
C GLU A 10 8.15 11.30 -3.76
N PRO A 11 7.47 11.65 -2.66
CA PRO A 11 6.12 11.18 -2.30
C PRO A 11 5.01 11.86 -3.12
N VAL A 12 5.08 11.74 -4.45
CA VAL A 12 4.14 12.33 -5.41
C VAL A 12 3.22 11.27 -6.03
N ASN A 13 2.08 11.72 -6.53
CA ASN A 13 1.15 10.84 -7.25
C ASN A 13 1.72 10.43 -8.62
N ARG A 14 1.50 9.17 -9.00
CA ARG A 14 1.84 8.64 -10.33
C ARG A 14 0.81 9.08 -11.36
N SER A 15 1.25 9.38 -12.57
CA SER A 15 0.41 9.88 -13.67
C SER A 15 -0.73 8.92 -14.06
N ALA A 16 -0.51 7.61 -13.94
CA ALA A 16 -1.47 6.57 -14.27
C ALA A 16 -2.51 6.28 -13.17
N VAL A 17 -2.52 7.03 -12.06
CA VAL A 17 -3.37 6.75 -10.89
C VAL A 17 -4.26 7.96 -10.56
N PRO A 18 -5.36 8.17 -11.32
CA PRO A 18 -6.25 9.31 -11.09
C PRO A 18 -6.86 9.33 -9.68
N GLN A 19 -7.13 8.15 -9.12
CA GLN A 19 -7.60 7.98 -7.73
C GLN A 19 -6.56 8.40 -6.67
N GLY A 20 -5.30 8.64 -7.05
CA GLY A 20 -4.26 9.12 -6.14
C GLY A 20 -4.57 10.50 -5.54
N GLN A 21 -5.46 11.27 -6.17
CA GLN A 21 -5.91 12.57 -5.67
C GLN A 21 -7.08 12.47 -4.67
N HIS A 22 -7.71 11.30 -4.53
CA HIS A 22 -8.76 11.08 -3.56
C HIS A 22 -8.19 10.88 -2.15
N VAL A 23 -9.07 10.95 -1.15
CA VAL A 23 -8.72 10.62 0.23
C VAL A 23 -8.40 9.13 0.34
N HIS A 24 -7.32 8.80 1.06
CA HIS A 24 -6.97 7.41 1.40
C HIS A 24 -6.96 7.29 2.92
N LEU A 25 -7.75 6.35 3.45
CA LEU A 25 -7.84 6.10 4.87
C LEU A 25 -7.12 4.80 5.22
N LEU A 26 -5.96 4.90 5.86
CA LEU A 26 -5.29 3.76 6.46
C LEU A 26 -5.94 3.50 7.82
N MET A 27 -6.87 2.54 7.85
CA MET A 27 -7.59 2.16 9.06
C MET A 27 -6.67 1.51 10.10
N ALA A 28 -7.07 1.59 11.36
CA ALA A 28 -6.28 1.18 12.51
C ALA A 28 -5.58 -0.17 12.39
N ARG A 29 -6.32 -1.23 12.00
CA ARG A 29 -5.71 -2.55 11.87
C ARG A 29 -4.64 -2.57 10.78
N GLY A 30 -4.90 -1.95 9.62
CA GLY A 30 -3.90 -1.84 8.55
C GLY A 30 -2.68 -1.04 8.97
N ALA A 31 -2.88 0.04 9.75
CA ALA A 31 -1.78 0.82 10.31
C ALA A 31 -0.91 -0.02 11.26
N GLN A 32 -1.53 -0.81 12.14
CA GLN A 32 -0.81 -1.71 13.06
C GLN A 32 0.00 -2.78 12.33
N GLU A 33 -0.57 -3.41 11.30
CA GLU A 33 0.15 -4.41 10.50
C GLU A 33 1.32 -3.78 9.74
N LEU A 34 1.13 -2.60 9.14
CA LEU A 34 2.23 -1.89 8.47
C LEU A 34 3.32 -1.47 9.46
N GLU A 35 2.98 -1.01 10.66
CA GLU A 35 3.97 -0.67 11.70
C GLU A 35 4.75 -1.91 12.17
N ALA A 36 4.10 -3.07 12.27
CA ALA A 36 4.75 -4.33 12.63
C ALA A 36 5.75 -4.79 11.56
N ILE A 37 5.41 -4.63 10.28
CA ILE A 37 6.30 -4.96 9.15
C ILE A 37 7.40 -3.89 8.98
N PHE A 38 7.06 -2.63 9.22
CA PHE A 38 7.89 -1.45 8.99
C PHE A 38 7.98 -0.57 10.24
N PRO A 39 8.77 -0.94 11.25
CA PRO A 39 8.87 -0.16 12.48
C PRO A 39 9.24 1.31 12.24
N GLY A 40 8.52 2.22 12.91
CA GLY A 40 8.67 3.67 12.82
C GLY A 40 7.94 4.32 11.64
N MET A 41 7.21 3.56 10.82
CA MET A 41 6.53 4.10 9.63
C MET A 41 5.39 5.06 10.01
N LEU A 42 4.60 4.76 11.03
CA LEU A 42 3.51 5.62 11.46
C LEU A 42 4.02 6.94 12.04
N ASP A 43 5.10 6.90 12.83
CA ASP A 43 5.75 8.09 13.39
C ASP A 43 6.32 8.99 12.29
N ASP A 44 6.96 8.40 11.29
CA ASP A 44 7.48 9.15 10.14
C ASP A 44 6.35 9.74 9.28
N MET A 45 5.23 9.03 9.12
CA MET A 45 4.01 9.60 8.50
C MET A 45 3.53 10.83 9.28
N ALA A 46 3.36 10.72 10.60
CA ALA A 46 2.91 11.83 11.43
C ALA A 46 3.87 13.03 11.36
N ARG A 47 5.19 12.76 11.43
CA ARG A 47 6.24 13.80 11.31
C ARG A 47 6.26 14.47 9.93
N ALA A 48 5.90 13.73 8.88
CA ALA A 48 5.74 14.26 7.53
C ALA A 48 4.42 15.02 7.31
N GLY A 49 3.61 15.22 8.36
CA GLY A 49 2.37 15.98 8.30
C GLY A 49 1.17 15.19 7.79
N VAL A 50 1.24 13.85 7.77
CA VAL A 50 0.06 13.02 7.47
C VAL A 50 -0.98 13.23 8.58
N PRO A 51 -2.23 13.60 8.25
CA PRO A 51 -3.28 13.74 9.25
C PRO A 51 -3.53 12.42 9.97
N VAL A 52 -3.61 12.50 11.30
CA VAL A 52 -3.94 11.38 12.18
C VAL A 52 -5.30 11.63 12.80
N VAL A 53 -6.28 10.81 12.44
CA VAL A 53 -7.62 10.84 13.00
C VAL A 53 -7.60 9.91 14.21
N GLN A 54 -7.41 10.51 15.38
CA GLN A 54 -7.50 9.81 16.65
C GLN A 54 -8.93 9.31 16.88
N ASN A 55 -9.08 8.24 17.66
CA ASN A 55 -10.40 7.74 18.00
C ASN A 55 -11.19 8.80 18.78
N GLN A 56 -12.14 9.41 18.09
CA GLN A 56 -13.13 10.33 18.64
C GLN A 56 -14.49 9.74 18.30
N PRO A 57 -15.06 8.88 19.17
CA PRO A 57 -16.34 8.23 18.91
C PRO A 57 -17.46 9.22 18.56
N GLU A 58 -17.41 10.41 19.12
CA GLU A 58 -18.28 11.55 18.83
C GLU A 58 -18.13 12.13 17.42
N SER A 59 -17.09 11.77 16.67
CA SER A 59 -16.84 12.24 15.31
C SER A 59 -17.47 11.35 14.23
N ILE A 60 -17.96 10.15 14.59
CA ILE A 60 -18.52 9.18 13.64
C ILE A 60 -20.04 9.14 13.80
N HIS A 61 -20.74 9.58 12.76
CA HIS A 61 -22.20 9.64 12.74
C HIS A 61 -22.76 8.81 11.58
N PHE A 62 -23.57 7.79 11.89
CA PHE A 62 -24.28 7.02 10.88
C PHE A 62 -25.77 7.34 10.93
N THR A 63 -26.35 7.85 9.85
CA THR A 63 -27.79 8.14 9.80
C THR A 63 -28.46 7.23 8.79
N ALA A 64 -29.51 6.53 9.22
CA ALA A 64 -30.34 5.69 8.35
C ALA A 64 -31.83 6.02 8.57
N GLY A 65 -32.55 6.33 7.50
CA GLY A 65 -33.97 6.67 7.58
C GLY A 65 -34.29 7.83 8.54
N GLY A 66 -33.39 8.82 8.65
CA GLY A 66 -33.55 9.96 9.56
C GLY A 66 -33.16 9.70 11.02
N HIS A 67 -32.73 8.48 11.36
CA HIS A 67 -32.30 8.11 12.71
C HIS A 67 -30.79 8.05 12.78
N LEU A 68 -30.22 8.73 13.77
CA LEU A 68 -28.80 8.65 14.07
C LEU A 68 -28.51 7.35 14.84
N LEU A 69 -27.60 6.54 14.32
CA LEU A 69 -27.16 5.25 14.83
C LEU A 69 -25.83 5.39 15.58
N GLY A 70 -25.60 4.56 16.59
CA GLY A 70 -24.29 4.40 17.23
C GLY A 70 -23.90 5.46 18.26
N THR A 71 -24.83 6.29 18.74
CA THR A 71 -24.57 7.47 19.60
C THR A 71 -24.28 7.19 21.08
N GLY A 72 -24.19 5.93 21.49
CA GLY A 72 -24.15 5.55 22.91
C GLY A 72 -23.04 4.58 23.30
N GLN A 73 -22.17 4.20 22.37
CA GLN A 73 -21.07 3.27 22.65
C GLN A 73 -19.73 3.98 22.52
N THR A 74 -18.89 3.84 23.54
CA THR A 74 -17.47 4.16 23.43
C THR A 74 -16.86 3.17 22.47
N LEU A 75 -16.47 3.62 21.27
CA LEU A 75 -15.67 2.80 20.37
C LEU A 75 -14.38 2.40 21.08
N GLU A 76 -13.95 1.16 20.91
CA GLU A 76 -12.68 0.69 21.46
C GLU A 76 -11.56 1.67 21.10
N SER A 77 -10.64 1.93 22.05
CA SER A 77 -9.53 2.89 21.93
C SER A 77 -8.61 2.68 20.72
N ASN A 78 -8.81 1.60 19.99
CA ASN A 78 -7.98 1.17 18.89
C ASN A 78 -8.32 1.86 17.55
N PHE A 79 -9.30 2.77 17.49
CA PHE A 79 -9.71 3.39 16.22
C PHE A 79 -8.88 4.64 15.86
N THR A 80 -7.56 4.50 15.73
CA THR A 80 -6.71 5.57 15.15
C THR A 80 -6.47 5.29 13.67
N ALA A 81 -6.80 6.24 12.81
CA ALA A 81 -6.59 6.13 11.36
C ALA A 81 -5.64 7.22 10.86
N TYR A 82 -4.92 6.91 9.78
CA TYR A 82 -4.01 7.82 9.12
C TYR A 82 -4.57 8.18 7.74
N VAL A 83 -4.42 9.44 7.32
CA VAL A 83 -4.98 9.93 6.05
C VAL A 83 -3.87 10.36 5.07
N PRO A 84 -2.97 9.45 4.65
CA PRO A 84 -1.89 9.81 3.74
C PRO A 84 -2.41 10.07 2.33
N THR A 85 -1.66 10.83 1.53
CA THR A 85 -1.80 10.71 0.07
C THR A 85 -1.30 9.34 -0.36
N ARG A 86 -1.82 8.81 -1.47
CA ARG A 86 -1.35 7.52 -2.00
C ARG A 86 0.16 7.56 -2.30
N GLY A 87 0.64 8.63 -2.95
CA GLY A 87 2.07 8.81 -3.21
C GLY A 87 2.92 8.80 -1.94
N ARG A 88 2.45 9.39 -0.83
CA ARG A 88 3.15 9.36 0.45
C ARG A 88 3.24 7.95 1.02
N LEU A 89 2.13 7.20 1.02
CA LEU A 89 2.10 5.84 1.55
C LEU A 89 3.00 4.91 0.73
N GLU A 90 2.84 4.91 -0.60
CA GLU A 90 3.64 4.07 -1.51
C GLU A 90 5.13 4.40 -1.42
N TRP A 91 5.50 5.68 -1.40
CA TRP A 91 6.90 6.10 -1.28
C TRP A 91 7.51 5.63 0.04
N GLN A 92 6.81 5.77 1.17
CA GLN A 92 7.34 5.33 2.47
C GLN A 92 7.52 3.81 2.57
N ILE A 93 6.61 3.02 1.98
CA ILE A 93 6.76 1.56 1.90
C ILE A 93 7.97 1.24 1.01
N ARG A 94 8.04 1.86 -0.18
CA ARG A 94 9.11 1.61 -1.15
C ARG A 94 10.49 1.91 -0.58
N GLU A 95 10.70 3.05 0.06
CA GLU A 95 12.01 3.42 0.64
C GLU A 95 12.49 2.37 1.64
N ARG A 96 11.59 1.86 2.48
CA ARG A 96 11.91 0.83 3.49
C ARG A 96 12.18 -0.53 2.85
N VAL A 97 11.39 -0.91 1.84
CA VAL A 97 11.58 -2.15 1.09
C VAL A 97 12.90 -2.11 0.31
N LEU A 98 13.25 -0.98 -0.31
CA LEU A 98 14.50 -0.81 -1.06
C LEU A 98 15.74 -0.74 -0.17
N ALA A 99 15.59 -0.42 1.12
CA ALA A 99 16.67 -0.52 2.08
C ALA A 99 17.07 -1.98 2.39
N LEU A 100 16.26 -2.97 2.00
CA LEU A 100 16.59 -4.39 2.16
C LEU A 100 17.59 -4.83 1.08
N PRO A 101 18.73 -5.42 1.44
CA PRO A 101 19.77 -5.79 0.46
C PRO A 101 19.36 -6.92 -0.49
N THR A 102 18.29 -7.65 -0.15
CA THR A 102 17.75 -8.76 -0.95
C THR A 102 16.69 -8.31 -1.96
N VAL A 103 16.32 -7.03 -1.97
CA VAL A 103 15.29 -6.51 -2.86
C VAL A 103 15.94 -5.62 -3.92
N SER A 104 15.68 -5.96 -5.18
CA SER A 104 15.99 -5.11 -6.34
C SER A 104 14.73 -4.76 -7.10
N VAL A 105 14.68 -3.53 -7.59
CA VAL A 105 13.65 -3.07 -8.54
C VAL A 105 14.31 -2.89 -9.88
N LEU A 106 13.76 -3.56 -10.90
CA LEU A 106 14.21 -3.49 -12.27
C LEU A 106 13.10 -2.84 -13.09
N ARG A 107 13.49 -1.86 -13.92
CA ARG A 107 12.55 -1.23 -14.86
C ARG A 107 12.24 -2.21 -15.99
N GLY A 108 10.98 -2.55 -16.16
CA GLY A 108 10.51 -3.47 -17.19
C GLY A 108 9.06 -3.88 -16.93
N GLY A 109 8.28 -3.99 -18.00
CA GLY A 109 6.94 -4.54 -17.92
C GLY A 109 6.97 -6.06 -18.05
N VAL A 110 6.04 -6.71 -17.33
CA VAL A 110 5.79 -8.16 -17.43
C VAL A 110 4.60 -8.37 -18.37
N ALA A 111 4.77 -9.25 -19.36
CA ALA A 111 3.73 -9.60 -20.31
C ALA A 111 2.80 -10.68 -19.73
N HIS A 112 3.37 -11.76 -19.19
CA HIS A 112 2.64 -12.83 -18.51
C HIS A 112 3.58 -13.72 -17.67
N PRO A 113 3.04 -14.52 -16.73
CA PRO A 113 3.79 -15.61 -16.09
C PRO A 113 4.24 -16.66 -17.11
N GLU A 114 5.39 -17.29 -16.85
CA GLU A 114 5.87 -18.45 -17.60
C GLU A 114 5.36 -19.73 -16.93
N PHE A 115 4.58 -20.53 -17.65
CA PHE A 115 3.99 -21.76 -17.13
C PHE A 115 4.61 -23.00 -17.81
N ASP A 116 5.25 -23.84 -17.02
CA ASP A 116 5.76 -25.13 -17.47
C ASP A 116 4.63 -26.18 -17.41
N ALA A 117 4.19 -26.64 -18.58
CA ALA A 117 3.15 -27.64 -18.71
C ALA A 117 3.57 -29.05 -18.24
N ALA A 118 4.85 -29.40 -18.32
CA ALA A 118 5.33 -30.69 -17.84
C ALA A 118 5.41 -30.71 -16.30
N ALA A 119 5.91 -29.63 -15.71
CA ALA A 119 5.99 -29.48 -14.25
C ALA A 119 4.67 -29.01 -13.59
N GLN A 120 3.68 -28.59 -14.39
CA GLN A 120 2.39 -28.04 -13.94
C GLN A 120 2.53 -26.89 -12.94
N ARG A 121 3.48 -25.97 -13.18
CA ARG A 121 3.72 -24.82 -12.30
C ARG A 121 4.24 -23.60 -13.06
N VAL A 122 4.06 -22.43 -12.45
CA VAL A 122 4.73 -21.20 -12.88
C VAL A 122 6.20 -21.28 -12.48
N THR A 123 7.10 -20.93 -13.40
CA THR A 123 8.56 -21.03 -13.22
C THR A 123 9.27 -19.69 -13.42
N GLY A 124 8.52 -18.62 -13.66
CA GLY A 124 9.07 -17.31 -13.91
C GLY A 124 8.07 -16.38 -14.58
N VAL A 125 8.58 -15.35 -15.23
CA VAL A 125 7.80 -14.38 -15.99
C VAL A 125 8.43 -14.12 -17.35
N VAL A 126 7.60 -13.80 -18.33
CA VAL A 126 8.02 -13.27 -19.63
C VAL A 126 7.84 -11.76 -19.62
N LEU A 127 8.91 -11.03 -19.91
CA LEU A 127 8.92 -9.58 -19.98
C LEU A 127 8.34 -9.09 -21.31
N ASP A 128 7.96 -7.80 -21.39
CA ASP A 128 7.41 -7.17 -22.61
C ASP A 128 8.39 -7.22 -23.80
N ASN A 129 9.70 -7.42 -23.55
CA ASN A 129 10.73 -7.59 -24.58
C ASN A 129 10.92 -9.06 -25.05
N GLY A 130 10.15 -10.00 -24.50
CA GLY A 130 10.22 -11.44 -24.79
C GLY A 130 11.29 -12.21 -23.98
N GLU A 131 12.04 -11.55 -23.10
CA GLU A 131 12.99 -12.22 -22.20
C GLU A 131 12.24 -12.98 -21.10
N THR A 132 12.69 -14.20 -20.82
CA THR A 132 12.18 -15.00 -19.70
C THR A 132 13.08 -14.84 -18.49
N VAL A 133 12.48 -14.52 -17.35
CA VAL A 133 13.16 -14.42 -16.06
C VAL A 133 12.65 -15.53 -15.16
N GLU A 134 13.56 -16.40 -14.73
CA GLU A 134 13.22 -17.51 -13.83
C GLU A 134 12.86 -17.02 -12.42
N GLY A 135 11.95 -17.75 -11.77
CA GLY A 135 11.55 -17.50 -10.39
C GLY A 135 10.77 -18.68 -9.79
N ASP A 136 11.10 -19.03 -8.56
CA ASP A 136 10.43 -20.13 -7.85
C ASP A 136 9.01 -19.78 -7.39
N LEU A 137 8.71 -18.48 -7.24
CA LEU A 137 7.40 -17.94 -6.90
C LEU A 137 7.20 -16.60 -7.61
N VAL A 138 6.07 -16.45 -8.28
CA VAL A 138 5.65 -15.21 -8.92
C VAL A 138 4.47 -14.62 -8.14
N VAL A 139 4.54 -13.33 -7.86
CA VAL A 139 3.50 -12.55 -7.17
C VAL A 139 3.17 -11.35 -8.06
N ASP A 140 1.89 -11.17 -8.36
CA ASP A 140 1.31 -10.02 -9.08
C ASP A 140 0.48 -9.18 -8.09
#